data_AF-A0A101SLR0-F1
#
_entry.id   AF-A0A101SLR0-F1
#
_cell.length_a   1.000
_cell.length_b   1.000
_cell.length_c   1.000
_cell.angle_alpha   90.00
_cell.angle_beta   90.00
_cell.angle_gamma   90.00
#
_symmetry.space_group_name_H-M   'P 1'
#
loop_
_entity.id
_entity.type
_entity.pdbx_description
1 polymer ?
#
loop_
_entity_poly.entity_id
_entity_poly.type
_entity_poly.pdbx_seq_one_letter_code
_entity_poly.pdbx_strand_id
1 'polypeptide(L)'
;MAPRTTVLPAGTRLWRCHRTDYPAAGFKEAAAHTLFGGSRFDCTAEDPYPYLYATREPATALAEVLLRSMDFDPVVGSRLVPWALAARYTLAELVTTAELTLVSLRVEEDLAAVCQDSWLLDSEPDDYPRTRYWAQELRRQAEKAQGLVWQSRRHRPREALVLFGDRCGTGPFAPEPLVSHDLGTFDGADTANRLLTPLRAAIVPPTG
;
A
#
# COMPACT_ATOMS: atom_id res chain seq x y z
N MET A 1 17.91 6.31 -16.85
CA MET A 1 16.43 6.35 -16.89
C MET A 1 15.96 7.73 -16.48
N ALA A 2 14.72 8.14 -16.81
CA ALA A 2 14.18 9.47 -16.51
C ALA A 2 12.77 9.33 -15.92
N PRO A 3 12.63 9.07 -14.61
CA PRO A 3 11.34 8.81 -13.99
C PRO A 3 10.37 9.98 -14.19
N ARG A 4 9.14 9.68 -14.61
CA ARG A 4 8.07 10.66 -14.68
C ARG A 4 7.48 10.88 -13.30
N THR A 5 7.11 12.11 -12.98
CA THR A 5 6.52 12.44 -11.69
C THR A 5 5.08 12.93 -11.84
N THR A 6 4.31 12.76 -10.78
CA THR A 6 2.97 13.29 -10.62
C THR A 6 2.84 13.93 -9.25
N VAL A 7 1.92 14.89 -9.15
CA VAL A 7 1.62 15.58 -7.91
C VAL A 7 0.43 14.92 -7.20
N LEU A 8 0.57 14.69 -5.90
CA LEU A 8 -0.51 14.39 -4.97
C LEU A 8 -0.79 15.67 -4.17
N PRO A 9 -1.92 16.37 -4.43
CA PRO A 9 -2.21 17.65 -3.80
C PRO A 9 -2.36 17.57 -2.27
N ALA A 10 -2.13 18.68 -1.58
CA ALA A 10 -2.56 18.83 -0.19
C ALA A 10 -4.09 18.66 -0.06
N GLY A 11 -4.55 18.22 1.10
CA GLY A 11 -5.97 17.90 1.35
C GLY A 11 -6.46 16.60 0.71
N THR A 12 -5.58 15.82 0.07
CA THR A 12 -5.94 14.54 -0.53
C THR A 12 -6.23 13.48 0.54
N ARG A 13 -7.42 12.87 0.45
CA ARG A 13 -7.84 11.73 1.29
C ARG A 13 -7.22 10.44 0.79
N LEU A 14 -6.42 9.77 1.60
CA LEU A 14 -5.87 8.45 1.36
C LEU A 14 -6.44 7.43 2.35
N TRP A 15 -6.30 6.16 2.02
CA TRP A 15 -6.72 5.05 2.87
C TRP A 15 -5.57 4.09 3.10
N ARG A 16 -5.43 3.65 4.35
CA ARG A 16 -4.41 2.69 4.77
C ARG A 16 -5.05 1.61 5.61
N CYS A 17 -4.80 0.35 5.23
CA CYS A 17 -5.03 -0.80 6.09
C CYS A 17 -3.69 -1.12 6.77
N HIS A 18 -3.60 -0.92 8.08
CA HIS A 18 -2.38 -1.10 8.87
C HIS A 18 -2.65 -2.00 10.07
N ARG A 19 -1.60 -2.58 10.65
CA ARG A 19 -1.80 -3.33 11.88
C ARG A 19 -2.24 -2.41 13.00
N THR A 20 -3.19 -2.85 13.82
CA THR A 20 -3.84 -2.06 14.87
C THR A 20 -2.87 -1.53 15.93
N ASP A 21 -1.76 -2.24 16.15
CA ASP A 21 -0.69 -1.86 17.09
C ASP A 21 0.20 -0.71 16.59
N TYR A 22 -0.01 -0.22 15.36
CA TYR A 22 0.73 0.91 14.80
C TYR A 22 -0.18 2.12 14.55
N PRO A 23 0.33 3.36 14.69
CA PRO A 23 -0.45 4.55 14.37
C PRO A 23 -0.73 4.66 12.87
N ALA A 24 -1.92 5.14 12.53
CA ALA A 24 -2.39 5.25 11.14
C ALA A 24 -1.44 6.06 10.23
N ALA A 25 -0.94 7.20 10.73
CA ALA A 25 0.03 8.05 10.03
C ALA A 25 1.50 7.64 10.28
N GLY A 26 1.75 6.53 10.98
CA GLY A 26 3.10 6.09 11.35
C GLY A 26 3.86 5.47 10.19
N PHE A 27 5.04 6.00 9.91
CA PHE A 27 5.97 5.37 8.97
C PHE A 27 6.66 4.18 9.65
N LYS A 28 6.82 3.08 8.91
CA LYS A 28 7.58 1.92 9.37
C LYS A 28 9.05 2.15 9.06
N GLU A 29 9.90 2.01 10.06
CA GLU A 29 11.36 2.24 9.94
C GLU A 29 12.17 0.94 9.88
N ALA A 30 11.54 -0.19 10.19
CA ALA A 30 12.23 -1.48 10.22
C ALA A 30 12.65 -1.91 8.81
N ALA A 31 13.98 -1.90 8.59
CA ALA A 31 14.61 -2.37 7.37
C ALA A 31 14.29 -3.84 7.11
N ALA A 32 13.94 -4.15 5.87
CA ALA A 32 13.81 -5.53 5.42
C ALA A 32 15.19 -6.18 5.29
N HIS A 33 15.25 -7.49 5.52
CA HIS A 33 16.42 -8.27 5.15
C HIS A 33 16.58 -8.23 3.62
N THR A 34 17.80 -8.12 3.13
CA THR A 34 18.09 -7.95 1.69
C THR A 34 17.42 -9.02 0.84
N LEU A 35 17.45 -10.28 1.29
CA LEU A 35 16.95 -11.44 0.55
C LEU A 35 15.59 -12.01 1.00
N PHE A 36 15.10 -11.68 2.20
CA PHE A 36 13.97 -12.42 2.79
C PHE A 36 12.90 -11.48 3.36
N GLY A 37 11.64 -11.80 3.10
CA GLY A 37 10.50 -11.06 3.63
C GLY A 37 10.40 -9.61 3.12
N GLY A 38 9.82 -8.74 3.94
CA GLY A 38 9.58 -7.35 3.60
C GLY A 38 8.39 -7.15 2.67
N SER A 39 8.44 -6.05 1.93
CA SER A 39 7.43 -5.59 0.98
C SER A 39 8.09 -5.23 -0.35
N ARG A 40 7.28 -4.81 -1.32
CA ARG A 40 7.76 -4.54 -2.69
C ARG A 40 8.76 -3.39 -2.76
N PHE A 41 8.50 -2.31 -2.05
CA PHE A 41 9.27 -1.06 -2.08
C PHE A 41 9.61 -0.55 -0.67
N ASP A 42 9.90 -1.45 0.27
CA ASP A 42 10.40 -1.07 1.60
C ASP A 42 11.92 -0.91 1.64
N CYS A 43 12.40 -0.28 2.71
CA CYS A 43 13.82 0.01 2.88
C CYS A 43 14.64 -1.23 3.21
N THR A 44 15.94 -1.14 2.93
CA THR A 44 16.95 -2.15 3.28
C THR A 44 18.00 -1.52 4.20
N ALA A 45 18.94 -2.32 4.69
CA ALA A 45 20.08 -1.79 5.43
C ALA A 45 20.99 -0.88 4.58
N GLU A 46 20.98 -1.04 3.25
CA GLU A 46 21.80 -0.28 2.29
C GLU A 46 21.19 1.08 1.92
N ASP A 47 19.86 1.18 1.92
CA ASP A 47 19.09 2.43 1.77
C ASP A 47 17.97 2.47 2.82
N PRO A 48 18.29 2.86 4.07
CA PRO A 48 17.32 2.93 5.15
C PRO A 48 16.44 4.17 5.00
N TYR A 49 15.13 3.99 4.99
CA TYR A 49 14.15 5.08 5.03
C TYR A 49 12.85 4.63 5.70
N PRO A 50 12.16 5.51 6.45
CA PRO A 50 10.81 5.25 6.89
C PRO A 50 9.87 5.14 5.70
N TYR A 51 8.93 4.20 5.69
CA TYR A 51 7.97 4.04 4.59
C TYR A 51 6.53 3.88 5.06
N LEU A 52 5.59 4.35 4.23
CA LEU A 52 4.15 4.25 4.46
C LEU A 52 3.44 3.90 3.17
N TYR A 53 2.69 2.79 3.17
CA TYR A 53 1.82 2.41 2.07
C TYR A 53 0.41 2.96 2.29
N ALA A 54 -0.19 3.48 1.23
CA ALA A 54 -1.57 3.95 1.22
C ALA A 54 -2.19 3.77 -0.17
N THR A 55 -3.48 4.07 -0.28
CA THR A 55 -4.26 3.96 -1.52
C THR A 55 -5.25 5.12 -1.62
N ARG A 56 -5.87 5.32 -2.79
CA ARG A 56 -6.87 6.38 -2.98
C ARG A 56 -8.26 5.97 -2.44
N GLU A 57 -8.56 4.68 -2.43
CA GLU A 57 -9.87 4.13 -2.04
C GLU A 57 -9.78 3.10 -0.92
N PRO A 58 -10.76 3.06 0.00
CA PRO A 58 -10.73 2.14 1.14
C PRO A 58 -10.73 0.67 0.74
N ALA A 59 -11.48 0.30 -0.30
CA ALA A 59 -11.51 -1.07 -0.81
C ALA A 59 -10.15 -1.51 -1.39
N THR A 60 -9.40 -0.57 -2.00
CA THR A 60 -8.04 -0.82 -2.51
C THR A 60 -7.07 -1.11 -1.36
N ALA A 61 -7.14 -0.34 -0.27
CA ALA A 61 -6.33 -0.59 0.93
C ALA A 61 -6.59 -1.98 1.53
N LEU A 62 -7.86 -2.38 1.62
CA LEU A 62 -8.22 -3.72 2.09
C LEU A 62 -7.71 -4.81 1.13
N ALA A 63 -7.85 -4.61 -0.18
CA ALA A 63 -7.42 -5.57 -1.19
C ALA A 63 -5.90 -5.80 -1.19
N GLU A 64 -5.10 -4.73 -1.09
CA GLU A 64 -3.64 -4.80 -1.05
C GLU A 64 -3.11 -5.52 0.19
N VAL A 65 -3.86 -5.56 1.29
CA VAL A 65 -3.45 -6.22 2.54
C VAL A 65 -4.02 -7.61 2.66
N LEU A 66 -5.35 -7.74 2.57
CA LEU A 66 -6.06 -8.99 2.87
C LEU A 66 -6.05 -9.98 1.71
N LEU A 67 -5.97 -9.48 0.46
CA LEU A 67 -6.07 -10.31 -0.75
C LEU A 67 -4.73 -10.50 -1.46
N ARG A 68 -3.63 -9.97 -0.89
CA ARG A 68 -2.29 -9.96 -1.51
C ARG A 68 -1.82 -11.34 -1.96
N SER A 69 -2.12 -12.37 -1.19
CA SER A 69 -1.71 -13.76 -1.44
C SER A 69 -2.91 -14.71 -1.37
N MET A 70 -4.09 -14.24 -1.79
CA MET A 70 -5.33 -15.01 -1.74
C MET A 70 -5.92 -15.18 -3.13
N ASP A 71 -6.08 -16.44 -3.52
CA ASP A 71 -6.76 -16.82 -4.75
C ASP A 71 -8.26 -17.04 -4.51
N PHE A 72 -9.02 -17.02 -5.61
CA PHE A 72 -10.44 -17.34 -5.54
C PHE A 72 -10.63 -18.80 -5.15
N ASP A 73 -11.57 -19.05 -4.25
CA ASP A 73 -12.09 -20.40 -4.05
C ASP A 73 -12.75 -20.87 -5.36
N PRO A 74 -12.37 -22.01 -5.93
CA PRO A 74 -12.86 -22.46 -7.22
C PRO A 74 -14.33 -22.89 -7.21
N VAL A 75 -14.90 -23.21 -6.04
CA VAL A 75 -16.28 -23.66 -5.87
C VAL A 75 -17.19 -22.48 -5.57
N VAL A 76 -16.83 -21.66 -4.58
CA VAL A 76 -17.65 -20.51 -4.14
C VAL A 76 -17.43 -19.30 -5.07
N GLY A 77 -16.29 -19.24 -5.76
CA GLY A 77 -15.91 -18.12 -6.62
C GLY A 77 -15.61 -16.84 -5.84
N SER A 78 -15.32 -16.94 -4.54
CA SER A 78 -15.04 -15.81 -3.66
C SER A 78 -13.75 -16.01 -2.89
N ARG A 79 -13.19 -14.91 -2.38
CA ARG A 79 -12.04 -14.91 -1.47
C ARG A 79 -12.53 -14.77 -0.03
N LEU A 80 -12.37 -15.83 0.74
CA LEU A 80 -12.81 -15.88 2.14
C LEU A 80 -11.63 -15.57 3.05
N VAL A 81 -11.64 -14.38 3.65
CA VAL A 81 -10.59 -13.90 4.56
C VAL A 81 -10.89 -14.39 5.97
N PRO A 82 -9.99 -15.16 6.61
CA PRO A 82 -10.21 -15.57 7.99
C PRO A 82 -10.28 -14.37 8.94
N TRP A 83 -11.26 -14.35 9.87
CA TRP A 83 -11.36 -13.29 10.89
C TRP A 83 -10.05 -13.05 11.61
N ALA A 84 -9.38 -14.11 12.06
CA ALA A 84 -8.12 -14.01 12.81
C ALA A 84 -6.99 -13.30 12.03
N LEU A 85 -7.03 -13.33 10.70
CA LEU A 85 -6.12 -12.55 9.86
C LEU A 85 -6.55 -11.08 9.83
N ALA A 86 -7.82 -10.81 9.56
CA ALA A 86 -8.35 -9.46 9.42
C ALA A 86 -8.31 -8.67 10.74
N ALA A 87 -8.61 -9.33 11.87
CA ALA A 87 -8.73 -8.73 13.20
C ALA A 87 -7.44 -8.08 13.75
N ARG A 88 -6.32 -8.25 13.04
CA ARG A 88 -5.03 -7.63 13.37
C ARG A 88 -4.87 -6.24 12.78
N TYR A 89 -5.83 -5.81 11.96
CA TYR A 89 -5.72 -4.61 11.13
C TYR A 89 -6.84 -3.61 11.40
N THR A 90 -6.50 -2.35 11.19
CA THR A 90 -7.40 -1.21 11.16
C THR A 90 -7.35 -0.58 9.78
N LEU A 91 -8.51 -0.24 9.23
CA LEU A 91 -8.63 0.59 8.04
C LEU A 91 -8.82 2.04 8.48
N ALA A 92 -7.90 2.93 8.13
CA ALA A 92 -7.92 4.32 8.52
C ALA A 92 -7.78 5.26 7.32
N GLU A 93 -8.44 6.41 7.42
CA GLU A 93 -8.30 7.53 6.50
C GLU A 93 -7.10 8.41 6.90
N LEU A 94 -6.34 8.87 5.91
CA LEU A 94 -5.27 9.86 6.08
C LEU A 94 -5.57 11.07 5.19
N VAL A 95 -5.22 12.28 5.63
CA VAL A 95 -5.36 13.49 4.82
C VAL A 95 -4.01 14.15 4.70
N THR A 96 -3.51 14.33 3.47
CA THR A 96 -2.22 14.98 3.22
C THR A 96 -2.26 16.45 3.62
N THR A 97 -1.24 16.95 4.31
CA THR A 97 -1.13 18.36 4.74
C THR A 97 -0.35 19.22 3.75
N ALA A 98 0.40 18.59 2.85
CA ALA A 98 1.24 19.25 1.86
C ALA A 98 1.12 18.55 0.51
N GLU A 99 1.58 19.25 -0.53
CA GLU A 99 1.76 18.67 -1.84
C GLU A 99 2.94 17.68 -1.83
N LEU A 100 2.71 16.48 -2.37
CA LEU A 100 3.72 15.41 -2.46
C LEU A 100 3.97 15.07 -3.94
N THR A 101 5.24 15.07 -4.34
CA THR A 101 5.68 14.63 -5.66
C THR A 101 5.98 13.14 -5.62
N LEU A 102 5.31 12.35 -6.45
CA LEU A 102 5.50 10.90 -6.55
C LEU A 102 6.04 10.52 -7.92
N VAL A 103 6.91 9.52 -7.97
CA VAL A 103 7.23 8.86 -9.26
C VAL A 103 6.00 8.10 -9.73
N SER A 104 5.57 8.37 -10.95
CA SER A 104 4.45 7.69 -11.59
C SER A 104 4.93 6.36 -12.18
N LEU A 105 4.22 5.28 -11.92
CA LEU A 105 4.39 3.94 -12.48
C LEU A 105 3.01 3.38 -12.87
N ARG A 106 2.20 4.19 -13.56
CA ARG A 106 0.76 3.90 -13.76
C ARG A 106 0.41 3.38 -15.13
N VAL A 107 1.21 3.76 -16.12
CA VAL A 107 1.03 3.42 -17.54
C VAL A 107 2.35 2.91 -18.12
N GLU A 108 2.29 2.29 -19.30
CA GLU A 108 3.48 1.72 -19.94
C GLU A 108 4.55 2.78 -20.23
N GLU A 109 4.18 4.01 -20.55
CA GLU A 109 5.14 5.09 -20.76
C GLU A 109 5.89 5.48 -19.49
N ASP A 110 5.25 5.33 -18.33
CA ASP A 110 5.89 5.56 -17.03
C ASP A 110 6.90 4.45 -16.71
N LEU A 111 6.51 3.19 -16.94
CA LEU A 111 7.35 2.01 -16.73
C LEU A 111 8.56 2.02 -17.68
N ALA A 112 8.34 2.34 -18.96
CA ALA A 112 9.40 2.49 -19.95
C ALA A 112 10.37 3.62 -19.58
N ALA A 113 9.89 4.72 -18.99
CA ALA A 113 10.73 5.83 -18.55
C ALA A 113 11.71 5.44 -17.43
N VAL A 114 11.38 4.38 -16.68
CA VAL A 114 12.24 3.77 -15.65
C VAL A 114 12.90 2.45 -16.11
N CYS A 115 12.82 2.15 -17.41
CA CYS A 115 13.37 0.93 -18.01
C CYS A 115 12.82 -0.37 -17.38
N GLN A 116 11.54 -0.39 -17.07
CA GLN A 116 10.82 -1.53 -16.49
C GLN A 116 9.49 -1.79 -17.22
N ASP A 117 8.83 -2.87 -16.84
CA ASP A 117 7.50 -3.27 -17.30
C ASP A 117 6.61 -3.64 -16.10
N SER A 118 5.45 -4.25 -16.37
CA SER A 118 4.49 -4.63 -15.33
C SER A 118 5.04 -5.61 -14.29
N TRP A 119 6.13 -6.34 -14.56
CA TRP A 119 6.79 -7.22 -13.59
C TRP A 119 7.10 -6.48 -12.29
N LEU A 120 7.58 -5.23 -12.37
CA LEU A 120 7.92 -4.42 -11.19
C LEU A 120 6.73 -4.27 -10.23
N LEU A 121 5.51 -4.23 -10.77
CA LEU A 121 4.28 -3.96 -10.03
C LEU A 121 3.53 -5.26 -9.67
N ASP A 122 3.67 -6.28 -10.50
CA ASP A 122 3.00 -7.57 -10.36
C ASP A 122 3.80 -8.62 -9.60
N SER A 123 5.06 -8.32 -9.29
CA SER A 123 5.97 -9.14 -8.49
C SER A 123 5.32 -9.67 -7.20
N GLU A 124 5.58 -10.94 -6.93
CA GLU A 124 5.23 -11.68 -5.71
C GLU A 124 6.41 -11.64 -4.71
N PRO A 125 6.24 -12.10 -3.46
CA PRO A 125 7.24 -11.93 -2.40
C PRO A 125 8.66 -12.41 -2.72
N ASP A 126 8.80 -13.45 -3.56
CA ASP A 126 10.10 -13.99 -3.96
C ASP A 126 10.92 -13.00 -4.82
N ASP A 127 10.24 -12.06 -5.49
CA ASP A 127 10.85 -11.01 -6.29
C ASP A 127 11.12 -9.72 -5.51
N TYR A 128 10.64 -9.61 -4.27
CA TYR A 128 10.80 -8.38 -3.48
C TYR A 128 12.24 -7.90 -3.29
N PRO A 129 13.27 -8.78 -3.16
CA PRO A 129 14.66 -8.32 -3.18
C PRO A 129 15.00 -7.47 -4.41
N ARG A 130 14.48 -7.84 -5.59
CA ARG A 130 14.73 -7.14 -6.85
C ARG A 130 13.89 -5.86 -6.94
N THR A 131 12.64 -5.87 -6.51
CA THR A 131 11.81 -4.66 -6.55
C THR A 131 12.28 -3.61 -5.55
N ARG A 132 12.87 -4.00 -4.41
CA ARG A 132 13.54 -3.08 -3.47
C ARG A 132 14.78 -2.43 -4.07
N TYR A 133 15.59 -3.19 -4.81
CA TYR A 133 16.70 -2.61 -5.57
C TYR A 133 16.19 -1.53 -6.54
N TRP A 134 15.08 -1.79 -7.23
CA TRP A 134 14.44 -0.78 -8.08
C TRP A 134 13.91 0.42 -7.28
N ALA A 135 13.35 0.22 -6.08
CA ALA A 135 12.97 1.34 -5.21
C ALA A 135 14.17 2.24 -4.87
N GLN A 136 15.33 1.67 -4.57
CA GLN A 136 16.56 2.41 -4.31
C GLN A 136 17.04 3.17 -5.56
N GLU A 137 17.03 2.54 -6.72
CA GLU A 137 17.46 3.19 -7.97
C GLU A 137 16.49 4.30 -8.39
N LEU A 138 15.18 4.11 -8.22
CA LEU A 138 14.17 5.16 -8.42
C LEU A 138 14.37 6.33 -7.44
N ARG A 139 14.63 6.04 -6.16
CA ARG A 139 14.95 7.05 -5.15
C ARG A 139 16.20 7.86 -5.53
N ARG A 140 17.22 7.22 -6.11
CA ARG A 140 18.46 7.86 -6.55
C ARG A 140 18.26 8.75 -7.78
N GLN A 141 17.45 8.32 -8.75
CA GLN A 141 17.20 9.10 -9.97
C GLN A 141 16.19 10.24 -9.75
N ALA A 142 15.25 10.06 -8.82
CA ALA A 142 14.25 11.06 -8.46
C ALA A 142 14.46 11.52 -7.01
N GLU A 143 15.58 12.20 -6.75
CA GLU A 143 16.00 12.61 -5.40
C GLU A 143 14.93 13.42 -4.63
N LYS A 144 14.14 14.22 -5.36
CA LYS A 144 13.08 15.07 -4.80
C LYS A 144 11.72 14.37 -4.66
N ALA A 145 11.55 13.17 -5.23
CA ALA A 145 10.29 12.47 -5.13
C ALA A 145 10.10 11.92 -3.72
N GLN A 146 8.92 12.18 -3.15
CA GLN A 146 8.48 11.75 -1.82
C GLN A 146 7.84 10.36 -1.82
N GLY A 147 7.74 9.69 -2.96
CA GLY A 147 7.15 8.36 -3.02
C GLY A 147 6.98 7.83 -4.44
N LEU A 148 6.31 6.68 -4.56
CA LEU A 148 5.94 6.04 -5.82
C LEU A 148 4.42 5.82 -5.85
N VAL A 149 3.81 5.89 -7.04
CA VAL A 149 2.38 5.56 -7.25
C VAL A 149 2.20 4.63 -8.45
N TRP A 150 1.39 3.59 -8.29
CA TRP A 150 1.15 2.56 -9.30
C TRP A 150 -0.28 2.02 -9.23
N GLN A 151 -0.69 1.24 -10.22
CA GLN A 151 -1.99 0.55 -10.19
C GLN A 151 -1.93 -0.68 -9.27
N SER A 152 -2.87 -0.79 -8.33
CA SER A 152 -3.04 -1.96 -7.48
C SER A 152 -3.34 -3.19 -8.33
N ARG A 153 -2.47 -4.21 -8.23
CA ARG A 153 -2.70 -5.50 -8.88
C ARG A 153 -4.02 -6.13 -8.44
N ARG A 154 -4.40 -5.94 -7.18
CA ARG A 154 -5.59 -6.55 -6.57
C ARG A 154 -6.88 -5.75 -6.79
N HIS A 155 -6.79 -4.53 -7.33
CA HIS A 155 -7.96 -3.68 -7.59
C HIS A 155 -7.73 -2.71 -8.77
N ARG A 156 -7.33 -3.20 -9.95
CA ARG A 156 -7.15 -2.33 -11.12
C ARG A 156 -8.46 -1.63 -11.54
N PRO A 157 -8.42 -0.39 -12.04
CA PRO A 157 -7.25 0.46 -12.25
C PRO A 157 -6.93 1.37 -11.04
N ARG A 158 -7.40 1.02 -9.83
CA ARG A 158 -7.21 1.85 -8.63
C ARG A 158 -5.75 1.92 -8.21
N GLU A 159 -5.39 3.01 -7.54
CA GLU A 159 -3.99 3.34 -7.26
C GLU A 159 -3.57 2.94 -5.84
N ALA A 160 -2.36 2.41 -5.74
CA ALA A 160 -1.60 2.25 -4.51
C ALA A 160 -0.34 3.11 -4.57
N LEU A 161 0.15 3.53 -3.40
CA LEU A 161 1.34 4.35 -3.29
C LEU A 161 2.19 3.92 -2.08
N VAL A 162 3.47 4.28 -2.15
CA VAL A 162 4.39 4.26 -1.01
C VAL A 162 4.98 5.65 -0.86
N LEU A 163 5.04 6.15 0.37
CA LEU A 163 5.72 7.38 0.72
C LEU A 163 7.03 7.09 1.43
N PHE A 164 8.01 7.94 1.15
CA PHE A 164 9.34 7.96 1.73
C PHE A 164 9.40 9.01 2.84
N GLY A 165 9.33 8.56 4.10
CA GLY A 165 9.18 9.44 5.25
C GLY A 165 10.36 10.39 5.45
N ASP A 166 11.56 9.98 5.05
CA ASP A 166 12.77 10.81 5.04
C ASP A 166 12.69 12.01 4.08
N ARG A 167 11.75 11.98 3.13
CA ARG A 167 11.53 13.04 2.12
C ARG A 167 10.23 13.81 2.31
N CYS A 168 9.37 13.36 3.23
CA CYS A 168 8.04 13.94 3.46
C CYS A 168 8.02 15.11 4.45
N GLY A 169 9.17 15.48 5.04
CA GLY A 169 9.23 16.48 6.09
C GLY A 169 8.53 16.05 7.39
N THR A 170 8.25 17.00 8.27
CA THR A 170 7.58 16.73 9.55
C THR A 170 6.07 16.69 9.37
N GLY A 171 5.48 15.50 9.36
CA GLY A 171 4.03 15.32 9.40
C GLY A 171 3.32 15.57 8.07
N PRO A 172 3.49 14.71 7.06
CA PRO A 172 2.78 14.82 5.78
C PRO A 172 1.26 14.56 5.88
N PHE A 173 0.76 14.24 7.09
CA PHE A 173 -0.63 13.91 7.35
C PHE A 173 -1.19 14.70 8.53
N ALA A 174 -2.51 14.91 8.51
CA ALA A 174 -3.25 15.39 9.66
C ALA A 174 -3.10 14.42 10.86
N PRO A 175 -3.08 14.93 12.11
CA PRO A 175 -2.67 14.16 13.29
C PRO A 175 -3.58 12.97 13.66
N GLU A 176 -4.86 13.01 13.31
CA GLU A 176 -5.78 11.90 13.58
C GLU A 176 -6.62 11.55 12.35
N PRO A 177 -6.89 10.24 12.13
CA PRO A 177 -7.77 9.81 11.06
C PRO A 177 -9.21 10.25 11.35
N LEU A 178 -9.83 10.96 10.41
CA LEU A 178 -11.24 11.34 10.52
C LEU A 178 -12.18 10.12 10.54
N VAL A 179 -11.75 9.03 9.91
CA VAL A 179 -12.50 7.77 9.83
C VAL A 179 -11.55 6.60 10.08
N SER A 180 -11.95 5.68 10.95
CA SER A 180 -11.19 4.48 11.29
C SER A 180 -12.12 3.31 11.60
N HIS A 181 -11.77 2.12 11.13
CA HIS A 181 -12.52 0.88 11.31
C HIS A 181 -11.58 -0.23 11.78
N ASP A 182 -11.71 -0.64 13.04
CA ASP A 182 -11.00 -1.80 13.58
C ASP A 182 -11.65 -3.08 13.07
N LEU A 183 -10.92 -3.85 12.25
CA LEU A 183 -11.43 -5.06 11.62
C LEU A 183 -11.54 -6.24 12.61
N GLY A 184 -11.06 -6.07 13.85
CA GLY A 184 -11.28 -7.00 14.96
C GLY A 184 -12.65 -6.85 15.63
N THR A 185 -13.43 -5.84 15.22
CA THR A 185 -14.81 -5.62 15.68
C THR A 185 -15.82 -6.06 14.63
N PHE A 186 -17.03 -6.45 15.05
CA PHE A 186 -18.13 -6.78 14.13
C PHE A 186 -18.47 -5.62 13.19
N ASP A 187 -18.54 -4.39 13.69
CA ASP A 187 -18.85 -3.21 12.87
C ASP A 187 -17.76 -2.90 11.84
N GLY A 188 -16.48 -3.02 12.23
CA GLY A 188 -15.37 -2.81 11.31
C GLY A 188 -15.28 -3.90 10.25
N ALA A 189 -15.48 -5.16 10.61
CA ALA A 189 -15.52 -6.27 9.66
C ALA A 189 -16.71 -6.18 8.70
N ASP A 190 -17.90 -5.80 9.18
CA ASP A 190 -19.09 -5.58 8.35
C ASP A 190 -18.88 -4.42 7.36
N THR A 191 -18.25 -3.33 7.82
CA THR A 191 -17.84 -2.23 6.95
C THR A 191 -16.85 -2.68 5.88
N ALA A 192 -15.82 -3.45 6.26
CA ALA A 192 -14.87 -4.02 5.31
C ALA A 192 -15.54 -4.98 4.31
N ASN A 193 -16.51 -5.79 4.74
CA ASN A 193 -17.26 -6.68 3.87
C ASN A 193 -18.10 -5.93 2.82
N ARG A 194 -18.76 -4.84 3.21
CA ARG A 194 -19.44 -3.96 2.24
C ARG A 194 -18.47 -3.42 1.18
N LEU A 195 -17.28 -2.97 1.62
CA LEU A 195 -16.25 -2.45 0.72
C LEU A 195 -15.63 -3.52 -0.19
N LEU A 196 -15.52 -4.76 0.28
CA LEU A 196 -14.93 -5.89 -0.43
C LEU A 196 -15.91 -6.63 -1.34
N THR A 197 -17.22 -6.40 -1.19
CA THR A 197 -18.28 -7.03 -2.02
C THR A 197 -17.99 -6.95 -3.53
N PRO A 198 -17.63 -5.79 -4.12
CA PRO A 198 -17.33 -5.70 -5.55
C PRO A 198 -16.13 -6.53 -6.00
N LEU A 199 -15.23 -6.86 -5.05
CA LEU A 199 -14.05 -7.70 -5.28
C LEU A 199 -14.33 -9.18 -5.01
N ARG A 200 -15.58 -9.56 -4.75
CA ARG A 200 -16.00 -10.92 -4.38
C ARG A 200 -15.15 -11.48 -3.23
N ALA A 201 -14.95 -10.65 -2.20
CA ALA A 201 -14.21 -11.03 -1.01
C ALA A 201 -15.00 -10.69 0.25
N ALA A 202 -14.83 -11.50 1.30
CA ALA A 202 -15.47 -11.28 2.59
C ALA A 202 -14.59 -11.82 3.72
N ILE A 203 -14.53 -11.09 4.82
CA ILE A 203 -14.08 -11.54 6.13
C ILE A 203 -15.14 -12.49 6.67
N VAL A 204 -14.74 -13.74 6.90
CA VAL A 204 -15.59 -14.77 7.48
C VAL A 204 -15.65 -14.54 8.99
N PRO A 205 -16.84 -14.42 9.60
CA PRO A 205 -16.96 -14.28 11.04
C PRO A 205 -16.39 -15.51 11.76
N PRO A 206 -15.91 -15.37 13.01
CA PRO A 206 -15.46 -16.51 13.79
C PRO A 206 -16.63 -17.48 13.99
N THR A 207 -16.45 -18.74 13.62
CA THR A 207 -17.34 -19.82 14.06
C THR A 207 -17.15 -19.98 15.57
N GLY A 208 -18.24 -19.82 16.32
CA GLY A 208 -18.29 -20.11 17.76
C GLY A 208 -18.11 -21.59 18.07
#